data_AF-A0A9E6RW67-F1
#
_entry.id   AF-A0A9E6RW67-F1
#
_cell.length_a   1.000
_cell.length_b   1.000
_cell.length_c   1.000
_cell.angle_alpha   90.00
_cell.angle_beta   90.00
_cell.angle_gamma   90.00
#
_symmetry.space_group_name_H-M   'P 1'
#
loop_
_entity.id
_entity.type
_entity.pdbx_description
1 polymer ?
#
loop_
_entity_poly.entity_id
_entity_poly.type
_entity_poly.pdbx_seq_one_letter_code
_entity_poly.pdbx_strand_id
1 'polypeptide(L)'
;MNVKTATYQRVKNLGNYESKRLEITIEIDQPLSFADSEVFALMEFVEQKIMEDHESSLRERIKELKQEKQKLEESIKELSAPIPNDYPEDDDTEEEF
;
A
#
# COMPACT_ATOMS: atom_id res chain seq x y z
N MET A 1 2.55 -29.27 35.63
CA MET A 1 2.21 -28.21 34.67
C MET A 1 2.78 -28.67 33.33
N ASN A 2 1.92 -29.06 32.40
CA ASN A 2 2.34 -29.54 31.08
C ASN A 2 2.05 -28.42 30.09
N VAL A 3 2.93 -27.42 30.04
CA VAL A 3 2.83 -26.34 29.06
C VAL A 3 3.04 -26.94 27.68
N LYS A 4 2.08 -26.73 26.79
CA LYS A 4 2.15 -27.17 25.40
C LYS A 4 2.22 -25.94 24.51
N THR A 5 2.80 -26.09 23.33
CA THR A 5 2.89 -25.00 22.36
C THR A 5 2.04 -25.34 21.15
N ALA A 6 1.25 -24.38 20.68
CA ALA A 6 0.60 -24.44 19.39
C ALA A 6 1.19 -23.35 18.49
N THR A 7 1.57 -23.74 17.28
CA THR A 7 2.06 -22.82 16.25
C THR A 7 1.14 -22.91 15.05
N TYR A 8 0.72 -21.76 14.54
CA TYR A 8 -0.06 -21.66 13.31
C TYR A 8 0.62 -20.71 12.35
N GLN A 9 0.79 -21.17 11.11
CA GLN A 9 1.44 -20.43 10.04
C GLN A 9 0.46 -20.27 8.88
N ARG A 10 0.30 -19.03 8.43
CA ARG A 10 -0.49 -18.67 7.25
C ARG A 10 0.39 -18.03 6.20
N VAL A 11 0.26 -18.52 4.97
CA VAL A 11 0.90 -17.93 3.78
C VAL A 11 -0.21 -17.44 2.85
N LYS A 12 -0.18 -16.15 2.53
CA LYS A 12 -1.11 -15.50 1.60
C LYS A 12 -0.34 -15.06 0.36
N ASN A 13 -0.76 -15.54 -0.81
CA ASN A 13 -0.23 -15.09 -2.09
C ASN A 13 -0.87 -13.73 -2.45
N LEU A 14 -0.06 -12.72 -2.75
CA LEU A 14 -0.50 -11.38 -3.08
C LEU A 14 -0.49 -11.10 -4.59
N GLY A 15 -0.05 -12.07 -5.41
CA GLY A 15 0.21 -11.89 -6.84
C GLY A 15 1.62 -11.32 -7.09
N ASN A 16 2.00 -11.17 -8.36
CA ASN A 16 3.29 -10.60 -8.78
C ASN A 16 4.54 -11.20 -8.10
N TYR A 17 4.53 -12.51 -7.84
CA TYR A 17 5.60 -13.21 -7.11
C TYR A 17 5.79 -12.77 -5.65
N GLU A 18 4.86 -11.99 -5.09
CA GLU A 18 4.87 -11.58 -3.70
C GLU A 18 3.99 -12.50 -2.84
N SER A 19 4.49 -12.85 -1.66
CA SER A 19 3.73 -13.60 -0.67
C SER A 19 3.96 -13.03 0.72
N LYS A 20 2.90 -12.99 1.52
CA LYS A 20 2.96 -12.63 2.93
C LYS A 20 2.91 -13.90 3.76
N ARG A 21 3.80 -14.01 4.75
CA ARG A 21 3.80 -15.09 5.73
C ARG A 21 3.59 -14.49 7.12
N LEU A 22 2.70 -15.09 7.90
CA LEU A 22 2.51 -14.80 9.31
C LEU A 22 2.55 -16.11 10.08
N GLU A 23 3.32 -16.13 11.16
CA GLU A 23 3.48 -17.28 12.06
C GLU A 23 3.33 -16.79 13.48
N ILE A 24 2.48 -17.46 14.26
CA ILE A 24 2.24 -17.14 15.66
C ILE A 24 2.27 -18.43 16.48
N THR A 25 2.94 -18.34 17.62
CA THR A 25 3.05 -19.41 18.61
C THR A 25 2.43 -18.95 19.92
N ILE A 26 1.63 -19.82 20.53
CA ILE A 26 1.06 -19.61 21.86
C ILE A 26 1.38 -20.78 22.77
N GLU A 27 1.38 -20.50 24.07
CA GLU A 27 1.46 -21.50 25.12
C GLU A 27 0.04 -21.84 25.60
N ILE A 28 -0.24 -23.14 25.67
CA ILE A 28 -1.50 -23.74 26.10
C ILE A 28 -1.21 -24.44 27.42
N ASP A 29 -1.76 -23.90 28.51
CA ASP A 29 -1.67 -24.51 29.85
C ASP A 29 -2.81 -25.52 30.10
N GLN A 30 -3.73 -25.66 29.14
CA GLN A 30 -4.86 -26.57 29.24
C GLN A 30 -4.52 -28.01 28.78
N PRO A 31 -5.25 -29.03 29.26
CA PRO A 31 -5.16 -30.38 28.73
C PRO A 31 -5.52 -30.41 27.24
N LEU A 32 -4.88 -31.31 26.47
CA LEU A 32 -5.04 -31.38 25.00
C LEU A 32 -6.51 -31.55 24.56
N SER A 33 -7.31 -32.22 25.38
CA SER A 33 -8.74 -32.43 25.15
C SER A 33 -9.58 -31.14 25.14
N PHE A 34 -9.03 -30.02 25.60
CA PHE A 34 -9.69 -28.70 25.62
C PHE A 34 -8.94 -27.64 24.78
N ALA A 35 -7.77 -28.00 24.25
CA ALA A 35 -6.88 -27.12 23.49
C ALA A 35 -7.48 -26.67 22.14
N ASP A 36 -8.47 -27.39 21.60
CA ASP A 36 -9.09 -27.09 20.32
C ASP A 36 -9.65 -25.67 20.26
N SER A 37 -10.20 -25.16 21.37
CA SER A 37 -10.74 -23.80 21.44
C SER A 37 -9.65 -22.72 21.32
N GLU A 38 -8.52 -22.90 22.01
CA GLU A 38 -7.38 -21.98 21.96
C GLU A 38 -6.66 -22.04 20.61
N VAL A 39 -6.56 -23.24 20.03
CA VAL A 39 -6.02 -23.42 18.66
C VAL A 39 -6.94 -22.76 17.63
N PHE A 40 -8.26 -22.86 17.77
CA PHE A 40 -9.20 -22.19 16.87
C PHE A 40 -9.09 -20.67 16.99
N ALA A 41 -9.01 -20.15 18.21
CA ALA A 41 -8.79 -18.73 18.45
C ALA A 41 -7.46 -18.23 17.85
N LEU A 42 -6.38 -19.03 17.94
CA LEU A 42 -5.11 -18.75 17.28
C LEU A 42 -5.27 -18.66 15.75
N MET A 43 -5.97 -19.61 15.16
CA MET A 43 -6.22 -19.63 13.71
C MET A 43 -6.98 -18.38 13.26
N GLU A 44 -8.08 -18.06 13.93
CA GLU A 44 -8.89 -16.88 13.61
C GLU A 44 -8.08 -15.59 13.76
N PHE A 45 -7.30 -15.48 14.83
CA PHE A 45 -6.43 -14.32 15.06
C PHE A 45 -5.40 -14.14 13.94
N VAL A 46 -4.73 -15.22 13.52
CA VAL A 46 -3.74 -15.15 12.43
C VAL A 46 -4.40 -14.80 11.09
N GLU A 47 -5.59 -15.30 10.79
CA GLU A 47 -6.33 -14.95 9.58
C GLU A 47 -6.78 -13.49 9.58
N GLN A 48 -7.27 -12.96 10.71
CA GLN A 48 -7.61 -11.53 10.81
C GLN A 48 -6.35 -10.66 10.67
N LYS A 49 -5.29 -10.99 11.41
CA LYS A 49 -4.05 -10.21 11.42
C LYS A 49 -3.34 -10.18 10.06
N ILE A 50 -3.31 -11.32 9.36
CA ILE A 50 -2.66 -11.36 8.03
C ILE A 50 -3.41 -10.48 7.02
N MET A 51 -4.73 -10.28 7.19
CA MET A 51 -5.56 -9.42 6.35
C MET A 51 -5.40 -7.92 6.67
N GLU A 52 -5.39 -7.53 7.96
CA GLU A 52 -5.35 -6.13 8.40
C GLU A 52 -4.16 -5.33 7.82
N ASP A 53 -2.94 -5.87 7.89
CA ASP A 53 -1.79 -5.08 7.43
C ASP A 53 -1.80 -4.89 5.90
N HIS A 54 -2.43 -5.81 5.16
CA HIS A 54 -2.49 -5.70 3.70
C HIS A 54 -3.48 -4.62 3.27
N GLU A 55 -4.65 -4.54 3.90
CA GLU A 55 -5.65 -3.52 3.56
C GLU A 55 -5.13 -2.11 3.87
N SER A 56 -4.46 -1.94 5.01
CA SER A 56 -3.88 -0.66 5.42
C SER A 56 -2.79 -0.19 4.44
N SER A 57 -1.89 -1.10 4.05
CA SER A 57 -0.84 -0.84 3.05
C SER A 57 -1.42 -0.50 1.68
N LEU A 58 -2.47 -1.19 1.23
CA LEU A 58 -3.13 -0.86 -0.04
C LEU A 58 -3.78 0.52 -0.02
N ARG A 59 -4.43 0.90 1.08
CA ARG A 59 -5.05 2.23 1.23
C ARG A 59 -4.01 3.35 1.18
N GLU A 60 -2.88 3.16 1.85
CA GLU A 60 -1.76 4.09 1.80
C GLU A 60 -1.19 4.20 0.38
N ARG A 61 -0.97 3.07 -0.29
CA ARG A 61 -0.46 3.05 -1.66
C ARG A 61 -1.40 3.74 -2.65
N ILE A 62 -2.72 3.56 -2.52
CA ILE A 62 -3.71 4.27 -3.34
C ILE A 62 -3.64 5.77 -3.10
N LYS A 63 -3.43 6.21 -1.86
CA LYS A 63 -3.31 7.63 -1.52
C LYS A 63 -2.06 8.24 -2.15
N GLU A 64 -0.92 7.57 -2.07
CA GLU A 64 0.33 7.99 -2.70
C GLU A 64 0.17 8.12 -4.22
N LEU A 65 -0.36 7.09 -4.87
CA LEU A 65 -0.54 7.07 -6.33
C LEU A 65 -1.49 8.19 -6.81
N LYS A 66 -2.54 8.50 -6.03
CA LYS A 66 -3.43 9.64 -6.34
C LYS A 66 -2.71 10.97 -6.25
N GLN A 67 -1.85 11.17 -5.25
CA GLN A 67 -1.05 12.38 -5.11
C GLN A 67 -0.02 12.51 -6.23
N GLU A 68 0.64 11.42 -6.59
CA GLU A 68 1.60 11.38 -7.70
C GLU A 68 0.93 11.70 -9.03
N LYS A 69 -0.25 11.10 -9.29
CA LYS A 69 -1.05 11.42 -10.47
C LYS A 69 -1.38 12.92 -10.53
N GLN A 70 -1.84 13.51 -9.43
CA GLN A 70 -2.18 14.93 -9.40
C GLN A 70 -0.97 15.81 -9.72
N LYS A 71 0.19 15.54 -9.10
CA LYS A 71 1.44 16.27 -9.39
C LYS A 71 1.83 16.17 -10.86
N LEU A 72 1.73 14.98 -11.45
CA LEU A 72 2.03 14.78 -12.86
C LEU A 72 1.06 15.55 -13.77
N GLU A 73 -0.23 15.58 -13.45
CA GLU A 73 -1.21 16.39 -14.18
C GLU A 73 -0.92 17.90 -14.08
N GLU A 74 -0.50 18.38 -12.91
CA GLU A 74 -0.06 19.76 -12.70
C GLU A 74 1.20 20.08 -13.52
N SER A 75 2.22 19.23 -13.49
CA SER A 75 3.44 19.39 -14.31
C SER A 75 3.15 19.38 -15.81
N ILE A 76 2.23 18.52 -16.27
CA ILE A 76 1.80 18.52 -17.68
C ILE A 76 1.14 19.85 -18.02
N LYS A 77 0.26 20.37 -17.14
CA LYS A 77 -0.41 21.65 -17.36
C LYS A 77 0.59 22.80 -17.44
N GLU A 78 1.58 22.84 -16.56
CA GLU A 78 2.65 23.85 -16.58
C GLU A 78 3.49 23.76 -17.86
N LEU A 79 3.90 22.57 -18.27
CA LEU A 79 4.70 22.37 -19.48
C LEU A 79 3.92 22.62 -20.78
N SER A 80 2.59 22.43 -20.74
CA SER A 80 1.70 22.68 -21.88
C SER A 80 1.17 24.12 -21.96
N ALA A 81 1.47 24.95 -20.96
CA ALA A 81 1.05 26.35 -20.97
C ALA A 81 1.77 27.11 -22.10
N PRO A 82 1.06 27.92 -22.89
CA PRO A 82 1.68 28.70 -23.94
C PRO A 82 2.70 29.67 -23.33
N ILE A 83 3.92 29.66 -23.86
CA ILE A 83 4.97 30.62 -23.50
C ILE A 83 4.47 32.02 -23.89
N PRO A 84 4.43 33.00 -22.97
CA PRO A 84 4.12 34.38 -23.32
C PRO A 84 5.10 34.85 -24.40
N ASN A 85 4.56 35.28 -25.55
CA ASN A 85 5.35 35.76 -26.66
C ASN A 85 5.78 37.21 -26.37
N ASP A 86 6.76 37.38 -25.48
CA ASP A 86 7.36 38.69 -25.13
C ASP A 86 8.43 39.11 -26.16
N TYR A 87 8.27 38.74 -27.43
CA TYR A 87 9.09 39.35 -28.48
C TYR A 87 8.55 40.76 -28.74
N PRO A 88 9.35 41.83 -28.55
CA PRO A 88 8.97 43.14 -29.04
C PRO A 88 8.77 43.01 -30.55
N GLU A 89 7.58 43.37 -31.03
CA GLU A 89 7.39 43.60 -32.47
C GLU A 89 8.34 44.75 -32.83
N ASP A 90 9.42 44.43 -33.55
CA ASP A 90 10.23 45.45 -34.21
C ASP A 90 9.30 46.17 -35.19
N ASP A 91 8.88 47.37 -34.79
CA ASP A 91 8.09 48.31 -35.56
C ASP A 91 8.97 48.82 -36.70
N ASP A 92 9.06 48.04 -37.78
CA ASP A 92 9.60 48.46 -39.06
C ASP A 92 8.66 49.52 -39.67
N THR A 93 8.70 50.74 -39.11
CA THR A 93 8.26 51.93 -39.83
C THR A 93 9.23 52.15 -41.01
N GLU A 94 8.89 51.59 -42.17
CA GLU A 94 9.46 52.02 -43.45
C GLU A 94 9.09 53.50 -43.65
N GLU A 95 10.06 54.39 -43.40
CA GLU A 95 9.99 55.77 -43.87
C GLU A 95 10.04 55.77 -45.40
N GLU A 96 8.89 55.98 -46.05
CA GLU A 96 8.82 56.35 -47.46
C GLU A 96 9.53 57.72 -47.66
N PHE A 97 10.62 57.72 -48.44
CA PHE A 97 11.26 58.90 -49.01
C PHE A 97 11.29 58.82 -50.54
#